data_AF-A0A218N7I0-F1
#
_entry.id   AF-A0A218N7I0-F1
#
_cell.length_a   1.000
_cell.length_b   1.000
_cell.length_c   1.000
_cell.angle_alpha   90.00
_cell.angle_beta   90.00
_cell.angle_gamma   90.00
#
_symmetry.space_group_name_H-M   'P 1'
#
loop_
_entity.id
_entity.type
_entity.pdbx_description
1 polymer ?
#
loop_
_entity_poly.entity_id
_entity_poly.type
_entity_poly.pdbx_seq_one_letter_code
_entity_poly.pdbx_strand_id
1 'polypeptide(L)'
;QPALRETDTFDTFMESSWYYARYTCPQYKEGMLDSDAANYWLPVDIYIGGIEHAIMHLLYFRFFHKLMRDAGLVNSDEPAKQLLCQGMVLADAFYYVGANGERNWVSPVDAIVERDEKGRIVKAKDAEGHELVYTGMSKMSKSKNNGIDPQVMVERYGADTVRLFMMFASPADMTLEWQESGVEGANRFLKR
;
A
#
# COMPACT_ATOMS: atom_id res chain seq x y z
N GLN A 1 -39.36 12.73 25.95
CA GLN A 1 -39.18 11.28 26.24
C GLN A 1 -37.69 10.99 26.35
N PRO A 2 -37.25 10.05 27.20
CA PRO A 2 -35.85 9.59 27.22
C PRO A 2 -35.50 8.84 25.92
N ALA A 3 -34.22 8.84 25.52
CA ALA A 3 -33.71 8.19 24.30
C ALA A 3 -32.33 7.55 24.54
N LEU A 4 -31.93 6.62 23.67
CA LEU A 4 -30.65 5.92 23.66
C LEU A 4 -29.90 6.19 22.34
N ARG A 5 -28.58 6.34 22.41
CA ARG A 5 -27.73 6.50 21.22
C ARG A 5 -27.39 5.13 20.62
N GLU A 6 -27.16 5.12 19.31
CA GLU A 6 -26.61 3.95 18.61
C GLU A 6 -25.21 3.61 19.15
N THR A 7 -24.91 2.30 19.25
CA THR A 7 -23.63 1.79 19.73
C THR A 7 -22.79 1.14 18.64
N ASP A 8 -23.40 0.86 17.48
CA ASP A 8 -22.68 0.39 16.31
C ASP A 8 -21.72 1.46 15.77
N THR A 9 -20.66 1.00 15.10
CA THR A 9 -19.63 1.87 14.50
C THR A 9 -19.68 1.77 12.98
N PHE A 10 -19.21 2.80 12.30
CA PHE A 10 -19.11 2.76 10.84
C PHE A 10 -18.03 1.78 10.38
N ASP A 11 -18.27 1.19 9.20
CA ASP A 11 -17.20 0.57 8.42
C ASP A 11 -16.15 1.64 8.08
N THR A 12 -14.88 1.29 8.21
CA THR A 12 -13.72 2.13 7.86
C THR A 12 -13.72 2.67 6.41
N PHE A 13 -14.50 2.07 5.51
CA PHE A 13 -14.72 2.63 4.18
C PHE A 13 -15.47 3.97 4.20
N MET A 14 -16.21 4.28 5.27
CA MET A 14 -16.88 5.56 5.43
C MET A 14 -15.89 6.71 5.36
N GLU A 15 -14.77 6.62 6.08
CA GLU A 15 -13.76 7.68 6.13
C GLU A 15 -12.96 7.80 4.82
N SER A 16 -12.58 6.66 4.21
CA SER A 16 -11.81 6.66 2.96
C SER A 16 -12.63 7.07 1.74
N SER A 17 -13.95 7.19 1.85
CA SER A 17 -14.82 7.55 0.72
C SER A 17 -14.83 9.04 0.39
N TRP A 18 -14.36 9.93 1.26
CA TRP A 18 -14.47 11.39 1.05
C TRP A 18 -13.23 12.21 1.47
N TYR A 19 -12.19 11.57 2.01
CA TYR A 19 -10.96 12.23 2.47
C TYR A 19 -10.29 13.12 1.40
N TYR A 20 -10.32 12.71 0.13
CA TYR A 20 -9.75 13.46 -0.99
C TYR A 20 -10.38 14.85 -1.15
N ALA A 21 -11.70 14.97 -0.94
CA ALA A 21 -12.39 16.24 -0.97
C ALA A 21 -12.05 17.04 0.29
N ARG A 22 -11.95 16.38 1.45
CA ARG A 22 -11.59 17.07 2.71
C ARG A 22 -10.18 17.65 2.71
N TYR A 23 -9.25 17.08 1.96
CA TYR A 23 -7.92 17.67 1.78
C TYR A 23 -7.92 19.05 1.12
N THR A 24 -8.96 19.42 0.39
CA THR A 24 -9.07 20.74 -0.23
C THR A 24 -9.32 21.85 0.80
N CYS A 25 -9.92 21.50 1.94
CA CYS A 25 -10.32 22.44 3.00
C CYS A 25 -10.24 21.80 4.41
N PRO A 26 -9.07 21.30 4.85
CA PRO A 26 -8.96 20.41 6.01
C PRO A 26 -9.29 21.10 7.34
N GLN A 27 -9.06 22.41 7.40
CA GLN A 27 -9.31 23.22 8.60
C GLN A 27 -10.68 23.91 8.65
N TYR A 28 -11.51 23.78 7.60
CA TYR A 28 -12.84 24.39 7.55
C TYR A 28 -13.74 23.88 8.69
N LYS A 29 -14.41 24.75 9.44
CA LYS A 29 -15.16 24.38 10.65
C LYS A 29 -16.66 24.56 10.51
N GLU A 30 -17.11 25.27 9.48
CA GLU A 30 -18.49 25.68 9.25
C GLU A 30 -19.29 24.60 8.51
N GLY A 31 -18.63 23.51 8.07
CA GLY A 31 -19.27 22.38 7.43
C GLY A 31 -18.31 21.27 7.03
N MET A 32 -18.85 20.30 6.30
CA MET A 32 -18.06 19.17 5.78
C MET A 32 -17.03 19.63 4.74
N LEU A 33 -17.41 20.52 3.83
CA LEU A 33 -16.54 21.09 2.80
C LEU A 33 -16.81 22.59 2.63
N ASP A 34 -15.75 23.33 2.33
CA ASP A 34 -15.84 24.62 1.66
C ASP A 34 -15.95 24.35 0.16
N SER A 35 -17.15 24.56 -0.41
CA SER A 35 -17.43 24.21 -1.81
C SER A 35 -16.57 24.99 -2.80
N ASP A 36 -16.14 26.22 -2.48
CA ASP A 36 -15.30 27.00 -3.39
C ASP A 36 -13.90 26.39 -3.48
N ALA A 37 -13.31 26.04 -2.32
CA ALA A 37 -12.03 25.34 -2.27
C ALA A 37 -12.10 23.94 -2.90
N ALA A 38 -13.18 23.19 -2.63
CA ALA A 38 -13.37 21.86 -3.20
C ALA A 38 -13.47 21.90 -4.73
N ASN A 39 -14.27 22.82 -5.27
CA ASN A 39 -14.47 22.96 -6.73
C ASN A 39 -13.26 23.53 -7.47
N TYR A 40 -12.36 24.23 -6.77
CA TYR A 40 -11.09 24.66 -7.36
C TYR A 40 -10.15 23.46 -7.64
N TRP A 41 -10.08 22.50 -6.71
CA TRP A 41 -9.16 21.36 -6.80
C TRP A 41 -9.75 20.11 -7.44
N LEU A 42 -11.07 19.92 -7.35
CA LEU A 42 -11.74 18.73 -7.86
C LEU A 42 -12.24 18.92 -9.30
N PRO A 43 -12.26 17.83 -10.10
CA PRO A 43 -11.90 16.45 -9.73
C PRO A 43 -10.39 16.21 -9.72
N VAL A 44 -9.95 15.21 -8.95
CA VAL A 44 -8.55 14.79 -8.87
C VAL A 44 -8.03 14.46 -10.28
N ASP A 45 -6.94 15.09 -10.72
CA ASP A 45 -6.42 14.83 -12.07
C ASP A 45 -5.91 13.39 -12.23
N ILE A 46 -5.09 12.93 -11.29
CA ILE A 46 -4.59 11.56 -11.25
C ILE A 46 -4.73 10.97 -9.83
N TYR A 47 -5.41 9.84 -9.74
CA TYR A 47 -5.51 9.05 -8.51
C TYR A 47 -4.68 7.78 -8.65
N ILE A 48 -3.75 7.57 -7.71
CA ILE A 48 -2.80 6.45 -7.73
C ILE A 48 -3.11 5.55 -6.54
N GLY A 49 -3.43 4.29 -6.78
CA GLY A 49 -3.79 3.32 -5.74
C GLY A 49 -3.65 1.89 -6.22
N GLY A 50 -3.47 0.94 -5.30
CA GLY A 50 -3.25 -0.45 -5.68
C GLY A 50 -4.49 -1.08 -6.34
N ILE A 51 -4.28 -1.98 -7.29
CA ILE A 51 -5.35 -2.69 -8.01
C ILE A 51 -6.31 -3.44 -7.06
N GLU A 52 -5.87 -3.78 -5.85
CA GLU A 52 -6.70 -4.39 -4.81
C GLU A 52 -7.91 -3.54 -4.40
N HIS A 53 -7.89 -2.24 -4.66
CA HIS A 53 -8.96 -1.31 -4.31
C HIS A 53 -10.02 -1.14 -5.41
N ALA A 54 -9.87 -1.84 -6.54
CA ALA A 54 -10.65 -1.62 -7.75
C ALA A 54 -12.18 -1.71 -7.57
N ILE A 55 -12.67 -2.59 -6.69
CA ILE A 55 -14.11 -2.81 -6.51
C ILE A 55 -14.66 -2.04 -5.32
N MET A 56 -14.19 -2.30 -4.10
CA MET A 56 -14.81 -1.72 -2.89
C MET A 56 -14.56 -0.22 -2.77
N HIS A 57 -13.34 0.14 -2.34
CA HIS A 57 -12.96 1.54 -2.09
C HIS A 57 -13.30 2.47 -3.26
N LEU A 58 -12.91 2.12 -4.50
CA LEU A 58 -13.14 2.98 -5.66
C LEU A 58 -14.63 3.14 -6.00
N LEU A 59 -15.47 2.15 -5.72
CA LEU A 59 -16.91 2.30 -5.90
C LEU A 59 -17.51 3.21 -4.83
N TYR A 60 -17.12 3.05 -3.55
CA TYR A 60 -17.59 3.92 -2.47
C TYR A 60 -17.12 5.36 -2.65
N PHE A 61 -15.88 5.57 -3.07
CA PHE A 61 -15.31 6.87 -3.44
C PHE A 61 -16.14 7.59 -4.52
N ARG A 62 -16.52 6.89 -5.60
CA ARG A 62 -17.38 7.43 -6.66
C ARG A 62 -18.80 7.69 -6.18
N PHE A 63 -19.36 6.77 -5.39
CA PHE A 63 -20.69 6.91 -4.83
C PHE A 63 -20.78 8.14 -3.90
N PHE A 64 -19.83 8.29 -2.99
CA PHE A 64 -19.80 9.40 -2.05
C PHE A 64 -19.57 10.75 -2.75
N HIS A 65 -18.78 10.78 -3.83
CA HIS A 65 -18.66 11.99 -4.67
C HIS A 65 -20.01 12.45 -5.21
N LYS A 66 -20.81 11.51 -5.74
CA LYS A 66 -22.14 11.81 -6.27
C LYS A 66 -23.11 12.23 -5.17
N LEU A 67 -23.03 11.64 -3.98
CA LEU A 67 -23.80 12.12 -2.81
C LEU A 67 -23.42 13.55 -2.43
N MET A 68 -22.12 13.88 -2.40
CA MET A 68 -21.65 15.24 -2.12
C MET A 68 -22.09 16.23 -3.20
N ARG A 69 -22.09 15.82 -4.48
CA ARG A 69 -22.61 16.61 -5.59
C ARG A 69 -24.10 16.89 -5.43
N ASP A 70 -24.88 15.85 -5.13
CA ASP A 70 -26.33 15.95 -4.96
C ASP A 70 -26.70 16.77 -3.71
N ALA A 71 -25.80 16.86 -2.73
CA ALA A 71 -25.88 17.76 -1.58
C ALA A 71 -25.39 19.19 -1.84
N GLY A 72 -24.91 19.51 -3.05
CA GLY A 72 -24.41 20.83 -3.43
C GLY A 72 -23.01 21.19 -2.91
N LEU A 73 -22.22 20.19 -2.48
CA LEU A 73 -20.88 20.39 -1.93
C LEU A 73 -19.78 20.38 -3.01
N VAL A 74 -20.02 19.74 -4.16
CA VAL A 74 -19.10 19.68 -5.30
C VAL A 74 -19.86 19.77 -6.62
N ASN A 75 -19.21 20.20 -7.69
CA ASN A 75 -19.82 20.50 -9.00
C ASN A 75 -19.36 19.54 -10.13
N SER A 76 -18.82 18.38 -9.78
CA SER A 76 -18.37 17.35 -10.73
C SER A 76 -19.08 16.01 -10.50
N ASP A 77 -19.15 15.19 -11.55
CA ASP A 77 -19.84 13.89 -11.50
C ASP A 77 -18.95 12.74 -11.02
N GLU A 78 -17.66 12.81 -11.30
CA GLU A 78 -16.67 11.79 -10.97
C GLU A 78 -15.52 12.43 -10.19
N PRO A 79 -15.02 11.78 -9.13
CA PRO A 79 -14.01 12.36 -8.23
C PRO A 79 -12.59 12.39 -8.80
N ALA A 80 -12.30 11.63 -9.87
CA ALA A 80 -10.99 11.58 -10.49
C ALA A 80 -11.08 11.43 -12.02
N LYS A 81 -10.19 12.10 -12.76
CA LYS A 81 -10.13 12.04 -14.23
C LYS A 81 -9.36 10.81 -14.70
N GLN A 82 -8.22 10.54 -14.10
CA GLN A 82 -7.37 9.40 -14.41
C GLN A 82 -7.12 8.56 -13.15
N LEU A 83 -7.22 7.25 -13.29
CA LEU A 83 -6.83 6.26 -12.30
C LEU A 83 -5.60 5.51 -12.80
N LEU A 84 -4.53 5.51 -12.01
CA LEU A 84 -3.36 4.67 -12.25
C LEU A 84 -3.32 3.61 -11.14
N CYS A 85 -3.63 2.37 -11.51
CA CYS A 85 -3.55 1.25 -10.59
C CYS A 85 -2.12 0.73 -10.53
N GLN A 86 -1.35 1.04 -9.48
CA GLN A 86 0.00 0.50 -9.40
C GLN A 86 -0.01 -1.02 -9.18
N GLY A 87 0.99 -1.69 -9.73
CA GLY A 87 1.24 -3.10 -9.48
C GLY A 87 1.65 -3.35 -8.03
N MET A 88 1.50 -4.60 -7.59
CA MET A 88 1.88 -4.99 -6.24
C MET A 88 3.39 -5.08 -6.11
N VAL A 89 3.91 -4.61 -4.97
CA VAL A 89 5.27 -4.93 -4.54
C VAL A 89 5.25 -6.30 -3.87
N LEU A 90 6.05 -7.23 -4.41
CA LEU A 90 6.14 -8.61 -3.96
C LEU A 90 7.45 -8.82 -3.19
N ALA A 91 7.39 -9.67 -2.17
CA ALA A 91 8.54 -10.18 -1.45
C ALA A 91 8.36 -11.66 -1.14
N ASP A 92 9.48 -12.34 -0.93
CA ASP A 92 9.51 -13.71 -0.42
C ASP A 92 8.82 -13.77 0.95
N ALA A 93 8.02 -14.82 1.18
CA ALA A 93 7.31 -15.01 2.43
C ALA A 93 7.58 -16.39 3.03
N PHE A 94 7.97 -16.41 4.31
CA PHE A 94 8.41 -17.59 5.04
C PHE A 94 7.61 -17.76 6.33
N TYR A 95 7.39 -19.00 6.76
CA TYR A 95 6.86 -19.28 8.09
C TYR A 95 7.41 -20.61 8.64
N TYR A 96 7.37 -20.79 9.95
CA TYR A 96 7.49 -22.11 10.59
C TYR A 96 6.22 -22.45 11.36
N VAL A 97 6.01 -23.73 11.66
CA VAL A 97 4.87 -24.19 12.45
C VAL A 97 5.30 -24.29 13.91
N GLY A 98 4.65 -23.51 14.79
CA GLY A 98 4.91 -23.54 16.22
C GLY A 98 4.37 -24.81 16.88
N ALA A 99 4.73 -25.03 18.16
CA ALA A 99 4.27 -26.19 18.92
C ALA A 99 2.73 -26.27 19.08
N ASN A 100 2.05 -25.13 18.99
CA ASN A 100 0.59 -25.01 18.99
C ASN A 100 -0.06 -25.23 17.61
N GLY A 101 0.72 -25.52 16.57
CA GLY A 101 0.25 -25.66 15.19
C GLY A 101 0.04 -24.34 14.44
N GLU A 102 0.32 -23.20 15.06
CA GLU A 102 0.18 -21.89 14.44
C GLU A 102 1.34 -21.58 13.48
N ARG A 103 1.05 -20.81 12.43
CA ARG A 103 2.07 -20.33 11.49
C ARG A 103 2.69 -19.05 12.02
N ASN A 104 3.98 -19.12 12.33
CA ASN A 104 4.77 -17.97 12.73
C ASN A 104 5.52 -17.45 11.50
N TRP A 105 5.12 -16.28 11.01
CA TRP A 105 5.70 -15.69 9.80
C TRP A 105 7.02 -14.99 10.09
N VAL A 106 8.04 -15.31 9.31
CA VAL A 106 9.40 -14.77 9.44
C VAL A 106 9.69 -13.84 8.27
N SER A 107 10.26 -12.67 8.60
CA SER A 107 10.64 -11.69 7.59
C SER A 107 11.70 -12.25 6.63
N PRO A 108 11.63 -11.94 5.33
CA PRO A 108 12.67 -12.33 4.38
C PRO A 108 14.04 -11.75 4.73
N VAL A 109 14.10 -10.68 5.54
CA VAL A 109 15.36 -10.10 6.06
C VAL A 109 16.03 -11.01 7.09
N ASP A 110 15.22 -11.77 7.85
CA ASP A 110 15.68 -12.64 8.93
C ASP A 110 15.85 -14.11 8.47
N ALA A 111 15.44 -14.40 7.23
CA ALA A 111 15.53 -15.74 6.64
C ALA A 111 16.92 -15.98 6.03
N ILE A 112 17.60 -17.02 6.52
CA ILE A 112 18.86 -17.52 5.96
C ILE A 112 18.50 -18.59 4.93
N VAL A 113 18.61 -18.23 3.65
CA VAL A 113 18.20 -19.08 2.51
C VAL A 113 19.37 -19.79 1.86
N GLU A 114 19.18 -21.07 1.53
CA GLU A 114 20.08 -21.86 0.69
C GLU A 114 19.43 -22.06 -0.69
N ARG A 115 20.20 -21.79 -1.75
CA ARG A 115 19.71 -21.82 -3.14
C ARG A 115 20.45 -22.87 -3.97
N ASP A 116 19.75 -23.48 -4.93
CA ASP A 116 20.35 -24.39 -5.91
C ASP A 116 21.13 -23.64 -7.01
N GLU A 117 21.77 -24.38 -7.92
CA GLU A 117 22.49 -23.83 -9.08
C GLU A 117 21.59 -23.00 -10.03
N LYS A 118 20.28 -23.16 -9.94
CA LYS A 118 19.28 -22.41 -10.72
C LYS A 118 18.70 -21.23 -9.92
N GLY A 119 19.22 -20.94 -8.73
CA GLY A 119 18.80 -19.84 -7.87
C GLY A 119 17.51 -20.09 -7.08
N ARG A 120 16.95 -21.30 -7.13
CA ARG A 120 15.71 -21.67 -6.42
C ARG A 120 16.01 -21.91 -4.95
N ILE A 121 15.16 -21.41 -4.06
CA ILE A 121 15.28 -21.67 -2.62
C ILE A 121 14.99 -23.15 -2.37
N VAL A 122 15.96 -23.88 -1.82
CA VAL A 122 15.83 -25.30 -1.48
C VAL A 122 15.63 -25.53 0.02
N LYS A 123 16.20 -24.65 0.85
CA LYS A 123 16.07 -24.66 2.31
C LYS A 123 16.12 -23.25 2.84
N ALA A 124 15.46 -23.01 3.97
CA ALA A 124 15.53 -21.75 4.69
C ALA A 124 15.44 -22.00 6.19
N LYS A 125 16.14 -21.19 6.98
CA LYS A 125 16.07 -21.20 8.44
C LYS A 125 16.12 -19.77 8.99
N ASP A 126 15.62 -19.56 10.19
CA ASP A 126 15.85 -18.31 10.92
C ASP A 126 17.14 -18.38 11.76
N ALA A 127 17.44 -17.31 12.50
CA ALA A 127 18.60 -17.22 13.39
C ALA A 127 18.56 -18.23 14.55
N GLU A 128 17.37 -18.66 14.95
CA GLU A 128 17.14 -19.62 16.04
C GLU A 128 17.23 -21.08 15.56
N GLY A 129 17.24 -21.28 14.24
CA GLY A 129 17.40 -22.57 13.60
C GLY A 129 16.08 -23.26 13.25
N HIS A 130 14.95 -22.56 13.33
CA HIS A 130 13.67 -23.11 12.87
C HIS A 130 13.69 -23.34 11.37
N GLU A 131 13.22 -24.51 10.92
CA GLU A 131 13.08 -24.80 9.49
C GLU A 131 11.89 -24.03 8.91
N LEU A 132 12.16 -23.21 7.89
CA LEU A 132 11.18 -22.31 7.29
C LEU A 132 10.57 -22.91 6.03
N VAL A 133 9.25 -22.80 5.92
CA VAL A 133 8.49 -23.08 4.70
C VAL A 133 8.46 -21.83 3.83
N TYR A 134 9.02 -21.94 2.63
CA TYR A 134 8.92 -20.90 1.61
C TYR A 134 7.56 -20.98 0.88
N THR A 135 6.86 -19.86 0.81
CA THR A 135 5.50 -19.80 0.19
C THR A 135 5.48 -19.09 -1.17
N GLY A 136 6.65 -18.77 -1.72
CA GLY A 136 6.76 -18.00 -2.96
C GLY A 136 6.80 -16.49 -2.73
N MET A 137 6.98 -15.75 -3.81
CA MET A 137 6.76 -14.30 -3.80
C MET A 137 5.27 -14.00 -3.64
N SER A 138 4.96 -13.09 -2.72
CA SER A 138 3.60 -12.61 -2.55
C SER A 138 3.59 -11.14 -2.15
N LYS A 139 2.43 -10.50 -2.28
CA LYS A 139 2.21 -9.12 -1.86
C LYS A 139 2.79 -8.90 -0.46
N MET A 140 3.56 -7.82 -0.30
CA MET A 140 4.01 -7.39 1.02
C MET A 140 2.80 -7.09 1.92
N SER A 141 2.72 -7.76 3.07
CA SER A 141 1.64 -7.56 4.04
C SER A 141 2.12 -7.74 5.47
N LYS A 142 1.45 -7.07 6.41
CA LYS A 142 1.67 -7.27 7.85
C LYS A 142 1.36 -8.70 8.28
N SER A 143 0.31 -9.31 7.71
CA SER A 143 -0.14 -10.66 8.06
C SER A 143 0.84 -11.77 7.71
N LYS A 144 1.73 -11.54 6.73
CA LYS A 144 2.77 -12.49 6.32
C LYS A 144 4.17 -12.10 6.77
N ASN A 145 4.29 -11.01 7.53
CA ASN A 145 5.55 -10.44 7.99
C ASN A 145 6.62 -10.27 6.89
N ASN A 146 6.22 -10.09 5.62
CA ASN A 146 7.14 -10.01 4.48
C ASN A 146 7.34 -8.57 3.97
N GLY A 147 6.89 -7.58 4.74
CA GLY A 147 7.12 -6.17 4.42
C GLY A 147 8.58 -5.81 4.65
N ILE A 148 9.23 -5.24 3.63
CA ILE A 148 10.56 -4.66 3.79
C ILE A 148 10.38 -3.23 4.29
N ASP A 149 10.99 -2.91 5.42
CA ASP A 149 10.95 -1.56 5.96
C ASP A 149 11.78 -0.62 5.07
N PRO A 150 11.15 0.37 4.40
CA PRO A 150 11.88 1.32 3.57
C PRO A 150 12.87 2.16 4.38
N GLN A 151 12.66 2.35 5.69
CA GLN A 151 13.55 3.15 6.53
C GLN A 151 14.97 2.58 6.55
N VAL A 152 15.11 1.26 6.68
CA VAL A 152 16.41 0.57 6.64
C VAL A 152 17.13 0.80 5.31
N MET A 153 16.38 0.81 4.20
CA MET A 153 16.92 1.04 2.86
C MET A 153 17.31 2.51 2.65
N VAL A 154 16.51 3.44 3.17
CA VAL A 154 16.79 4.88 3.12
C VAL A 154 18.03 5.20 3.94
N GLU A 155 18.19 4.63 5.13
CA GLU A 155 19.39 4.83 5.97
C GLU A 155 20.64 4.23 5.32
N ARG A 156 20.52 3.08 4.65
CA ARG A 156 21.65 2.40 3.99
C ARG A 156 22.07 3.05 2.68
N TYR A 157 21.11 3.44 1.84
CA TYR A 157 21.36 3.84 0.45
C TYR A 157 20.93 5.28 0.10
N GLY A 158 20.22 5.97 1.00
CA GLY A 158 19.64 7.29 0.75
C GLY A 158 18.30 7.23 0.01
N ALA A 159 17.44 8.22 0.27
CA ALA A 159 16.09 8.29 -0.29
C ALA A 159 16.07 8.29 -1.83
N ASP A 160 17.02 8.98 -2.48
CA ASP A 160 17.09 9.06 -3.93
C ASP A 160 17.37 7.72 -4.59
N THR A 161 18.24 6.90 -3.98
CA THR A 161 18.49 5.54 -4.46
C THR A 161 17.23 4.71 -4.43
N VAL A 162 16.50 4.73 -3.30
CA VAL A 162 15.28 3.93 -3.13
C VAL A 162 14.20 4.39 -4.09
N ARG A 163 13.98 5.70 -4.24
CA ARG A 163 13.02 6.27 -5.20
C ARG A 163 13.37 5.89 -6.63
N LEU A 164 14.64 6.03 -7.02
CA LEU A 164 15.08 5.68 -8.36
C LEU A 164 14.90 4.18 -8.63
N PHE A 165 15.26 3.33 -7.67
CA PHE A 165 15.05 1.89 -7.78
C PHE A 165 13.58 1.56 -8.00
N MET A 166 12.68 2.09 -7.16
CA MET A 166 11.25 1.79 -7.26
C MET A 166 10.66 2.20 -8.61
N MET A 167 11.13 3.31 -9.20
CA MET A 167 10.66 3.80 -10.50
C MET A 167 11.33 3.11 -11.69
N PHE A 168 12.51 2.50 -11.49
CA PHE A 168 13.27 1.84 -12.55
C PHE A 168 13.01 0.33 -12.64
N ALA A 169 12.65 -0.31 -11.54
CA ALA A 169 12.55 -1.77 -11.45
C ALA A 169 11.41 -2.36 -12.27
N SER A 170 10.29 -1.65 -12.44
CA SER A 170 9.13 -2.11 -13.20
C SER A 170 8.27 -0.93 -13.65
N PRO A 171 7.52 -1.03 -14.78
CA PRO A 171 6.44 -0.10 -15.08
C PRO A 171 5.45 0.00 -13.91
N ALA A 172 4.85 1.19 -13.71
CA ALA A 172 4.06 1.48 -12.51
C ALA A 172 2.86 0.52 -12.33
N ASP A 173 2.24 0.06 -13.41
CA ASP A 173 1.08 -0.83 -13.45
C ASP A 173 1.45 -2.33 -13.37
N MET A 174 2.74 -2.65 -13.42
CA MET A 174 3.25 -4.02 -13.36
C MET A 174 3.73 -4.37 -11.96
N THR A 175 3.65 -5.65 -11.59
CA THR A 175 4.18 -6.11 -10.30
C THR A 175 5.67 -5.84 -10.22
N LEU A 176 6.12 -5.42 -9.03
CA LEU A 176 7.53 -5.19 -8.72
C LEU A 176 8.00 -6.27 -7.76
N GLU A 177 8.95 -7.08 -8.20
CA GLU A 177 9.63 -8.04 -7.33
C GLU A 177 10.75 -7.32 -6.58
N TRP A 178 10.65 -7.27 -5.25
CA TRP A 178 11.66 -6.60 -4.44
C TRP A 178 12.96 -7.41 -4.43
N GLN A 179 14.04 -6.84 -4.95
CA GLN A 179 15.40 -7.40 -4.92
C GLN A 179 16.43 -6.35 -4.50
N GLU A 180 17.14 -6.60 -3.40
CA GLU A 180 18.14 -5.65 -2.87
C GLU A 180 19.29 -5.39 -3.86
N SER A 181 19.69 -6.40 -4.65
CA SER A 181 20.70 -6.25 -5.71
C SER A 181 20.34 -5.17 -6.74
N GLY A 182 19.05 -4.96 -6.98
CA GLY A 182 18.55 -3.87 -7.83
C GLY A 182 18.73 -2.49 -7.19
N VAL A 183 18.54 -2.39 -5.87
CA VAL A 183 18.77 -1.15 -5.10
C VAL A 183 20.24 -0.75 -5.16
N GLU A 184 21.16 -1.69 -5.02
CA GLU A 184 22.60 -1.43 -5.17
C GLU A 184 22.95 -0.94 -6.59
N GLY A 185 22.27 -1.46 -7.61
CA GLY A 185 22.40 -1.01 -8.99
C GLY A 185 22.04 0.47 -9.16
N ALA A 186 20.91 0.89 -8.59
CA ALA A 186 20.50 2.29 -8.56
C ALA A 186 21.49 3.17 -7.77
N ASN A 187 22.03 2.66 -6.65
CA ASN A 187 23.04 3.39 -5.87
C ASN A 187 24.32 3.64 -6.66
N ARG A 188 24.80 2.60 -7.36
CA ARG A 188 25.98 2.70 -8.23
C ARG A 188 25.73 3.65 -9.41
N PHE A 189 24.50 3.75 -9.91
CA PHE A 189 24.15 4.72 -10.94
C PHE A 189 24.25 6.17 -10.45
N LEU A 190 23.70 6.47 -9.26
CA LEU A 190 23.77 7.82 -8.69
C LEU A 190 25.18 8.27 -8.29
N LYS A 191 26.09 7.33 -8.03
CA LYS A 191 27.50 7.61 -7.69
C LYS A 191 28.40 7.88 -8.91
N ARG A 192 27.95 7.55 -10.13
CA ARG A 192 28.70 7.81 -11.36
C ARG A 192 28.51 9.24 -11.81
#